data_AF-A4BYP5-F1
#
_entry.id   AF-A4BYP5-F1
#
_cell.length_a   1.000
_cell.length_b   1.000
_cell.length_c   1.000
_cell.angle_alpha   90.00
_cell.angle_beta   90.00
_cell.angle_gamma   90.00
#
_symmetry.space_group_name_H-M   'P 1'
#
loop_
_entity.id
_entity.type
_entity.pdbx_description
1 polymer ?
#
loop_
_entity_poly.entity_id
_entity_poly.type
_entity_poly.pdbx_seq_one_letter_code
_entity_poly.pdbx_strand_id
1 'polypeptide(L)'
;MAVNVNGSPLYVIPFGGVTDNKTKARTAVKSAFISNSAGAITVEIAVDNGGNPAANAYLDFIKIIGKNLLVCKNNQFYFRSFLQSEATTAVTYKIQNATNIFQIWEVSEFLTPKLISNEATDGNFVFTVKGGTLCEYVLLNMRDFYNLKIVENAKFMHQNLRTLKAINYLVVTTAELFAQAQKLADYRQNNSGLRSKVLLLKLIYNEFFWGSKDIIRTRDFIRHLCVADAVEAEKL
;
A
#
# COMPACT_ATOMS: atom_id res chain seq x y z
N MET A 1 24.74 -4.44 -14.50
CA MET A 1 23.94 -3.27 -14.08
C MET A 1 24.80 -2.37 -13.21
N ALA A 2 25.16 -1.19 -13.72
CA ALA A 2 25.94 -0.21 -12.98
C ALA A 2 25.03 0.67 -12.13
N VAL A 3 25.44 0.94 -10.90
CA VAL A 3 24.72 1.82 -9.97
C VAL A 3 25.62 3.01 -9.64
N ASN A 4 25.14 4.21 -9.94
CA ASN A 4 25.76 5.46 -9.56
C ASN A 4 24.91 6.16 -8.51
N VAL A 5 25.56 6.87 -7.59
CA VAL A 5 24.87 7.74 -6.64
C VAL A 5 25.48 9.13 -6.71
N ASN A 6 24.62 10.13 -6.88
CA ASN A 6 25.01 11.55 -7.04
C ASN A 6 26.09 11.74 -8.13
N GLY A 7 25.93 11.04 -9.27
CA GLY A 7 26.86 11.08 -10.40
C GLY A 7 28.18 10.31 -10.19
N SER A 8 28.43 9.75 -9.00
CA SER A 8 29.62 8.93 -8.72
C SER A 8 29.32 7.44 -8.85
N PRO A 9 30.20 6.64 -9.48
CA PRO A 9 30.05 5.19 -9.53
C PRO A 9 30.11 4.57 -8.13
N LEU A 10 29.13 3.75 -7.76
CA LEU A 10 29.09 3.09 -6.45
C LEU A 10 29.50 1.62 -6.55
N TYR A 11 28.79 0.83 -7.37
CA TYR A 11 29.15 -0.56 -7.68
C TYR A 11 28.44 -1.05 -8.94
N VAL A 12 28.86 -2.23 -9.41
CA VAL A 12 28.19 -2.97 -10.46
C VAL A 12 27.58 -4.25 -9.87
N ILE A 13 26.34 -4.52 -10.25
CA ILE A 13 25.67 -5.80 -10.03
C ILE A 13 25.84 -6.63 -11.32
N PRO A 14 26.68 -7.67 -11.31
CA PRO A 14 26.83 -8.55 -12.45
C PRO A 14 25.66 -9.55 -12.51
N PHE A 15 25.08 -9.72 -13.69
CA PHE A 15 24.10 -10.76 -13.97
C PHE A 15 24.71 -11.75 -14.94
N GLY A 16 24.79 -13.02 -14.54
CA GLY A 16 25.18 -14.10 -15.45
C GLY A 16 24.04 -14.42 -16.43
N GLY A 17 24.40 -14.79 -17.66
CA GLY A 17 23.44 -15.31 -18.62
C GLY A 17 22.66 -16.51 -18.08
N VAL A 18 21.44 -16.67 -18.58
CA VAL A 18 20.61 -17.86 -18.34
C VAL A 18 20.90 -18.83 -19.48
N THR A 19 21.54 -19.95 -19.16
CA THR A 19 21.99 -20.95 -20.15
C THR A 19 21.16 -22.24 -20.13
N ASP A 20 20.22 -22.37 -19.19
CA ASP A 20 19.36 -23.53 -19.04
C ASP A 20 17.88 -23.16 -19.28
N ASN A 21 17.05 -24.15 -19.63
CA ASN A 21 15.64 -23.92 -19.98
C ASN A 21 14.70 -23.77 -18.76
N LYS A 22 15.19 -24.05 -17.54
CA LYS A 22 14.41 -24.07 -16.29
C LYS A 22 14.49 -22.73 -15.55
N THR A 23 15.65 -22.09 -15.57
CA THR A 23 15.91 -20.78 -15.00
C THR A 23 15.27 -19.73 -15.90
N LYS A 24 14.43 -18.86 -15.34
CA LYS A 24 13.76 -17.77 -16.09
C LYS A 24 14.35 -16.39 -15.79
N ALA A 25 14.96 -16.22 -14.62
CA ALA A 25 15.64 -15.00 -14.21
C ALA A 25 16.67 -15.31 -13.13
N ARG A 26 17.63 -14.39 -12.93
CA ARG A 26 18.55 -14.40 -11.78
C ARG A 26 18.32 -13.14 -10.96
N THR A 27 18.41 -13.25 -9.64
CA THR A 27 18.34 -12.11 -8.72
C THR A 27 19.71 -11.85 -8.10
N ALA A 28 19.98 -10.59 -7.78
CA ALA A 28 21.17 -10.17 -7.06
C ALA A 28 20.86 -8.93 -6.23
N VAL A 29 21.41 -8.87 -5.02
CA VAL A 29 21.27 -7.73 -4.10
C VAL A 29 22.67 -7.28 -3.69
N LYS A 30 22.89 -5.97 -3.69
CA LYS A 30 24.14 -5.34 -3.23
C LYS A 30 23.80 -4.17 -2.32
N SER A 31 24.69 -3.93 -1.37
CA SER A 31 24.62 -2.81 -0.43
C SER A 31 25.98 -2.14 -0.37
N ALA A 32 25.99 -0.83 -0.20
CA ALA A 32 27.20 -0.06 0.07
C ALA A 32 26.85 1.15 0.96
N PHE A 33 27.87 1.71 1.60
CA PHE A 33 27.75 2.92 2.40
C PHE A 33 28.29 4.11 1.60
N ILE A 34 27.61 5.25 1.73
CA ILE A 34 28.04 6.51 1.15
C ILE A 34 27.94 7.59 2.22
N SER A 35 28.85 8.56 2.17
CA SER A 35 28.68 9.83 2.89
C SER A 35 27.97 10.81 1.96
N ASN A 36 26.85 11.37 2.40
CA ASN A 36 26.08 12.34 1.63
C ASN A 36 25.68 13.50 2.52
N SER A 37 25.93 14.72 2.04
CA SER A 37 25.47 15.97 2.66
C SER A 37 24.36 16.66 1.87
N ALA A 38 24.02 16.16 0.69
CA ALA A 38 22.98 16.74 -0.15
C ALA A 38 21.57 16.42 0.39
N GLY A 39 20.64 17.36 0.27
CA GLY A 39 19.24 17.19 0.67
C GLY A 39 18.43 16.24 -0.22
N ALA A 40 18.98 15.84 -1.37
CA ALA A 40 18.43 14.86 -2.27
C ALA A 40 19.52 13.86 -2.66
N ILE A 41 19.15 12.59 -2.80
CA ILE A 41 20.03 11.51 -3.27
C ILE A 41 19.52 11.07 -4.63
N THR A 42 20.36 11.19 -5.66
CA THR A 42 20.03 10.70 -7.01
C THR A 42 20.68 9.34 -7.19
N VAL A 43 19.86 8.31 -7.46
CA VAL A 43 20.33 6.95 -7.76
C VAL A 43 20.09 6.68 -9.23
N GLU A 44 21.16 6.43 -9.96
CA GLU A 44 21.09 6.09 -11.39
C GLU A 44 21.45 4.62 -11.56
N ILE A 45 20.61 3.92 -12.34
CA ILE A 45 20.79 2.50 -12.64
C ILE A 45 20.89 2.36 -14.15
N ALA A 46 22.06 1.93 -14.62
CA ALA A 46 22.30 1.62 -16.02
C ALA A 46 22.36 0.11 -16.22
N VAL A 47 21.49 -0.41 -17.09
CA VAL A 47 21.49 -1.82 -17.48
C VAL A 47 22.22 -1.96 -18.81
N ASP A 48 23.27 -2.78 -18.79
CA ASP A 48 23.94 -3.23 -20.01
C ASP A 48 23.35 -4.59 -20.40
N ASN A 49 22.79 -4.67 -21.60
CA ASN A 49 22.20 -5.88 -22.15
C ASN A 49 23.21 -6.76 -22.92
N GLY A 50 24.50 -6.38 -22.92
CA GLY A 50 25.56 -7.11 -23.60
C GLY A 50 25.33 -7.27 -25.11
N GLY A 51 24.56 -6.36 -25.72
CA GLY A 51 24.18 -6.43 -27.13
C GLY A 51 22.99 -7.34 -27.45
N ASN A 52 22.35 -7.97 -26.47
CA ASN A 52 21.15 -8.79 -26.68
C ASN A 52 19.85 -7.96 -26.46
N PRO A 53 19.10 -7.60 -27.52
CA PRO A 53 17.88 -6.81 -27.38
C PRO A 53 16.73 -7.55 -26.67
N ALA A 54 16.81 -8.88 -26.52
CA ALA A 54 15.81 -9.67 -25.80
C ALA A 54 16.11 -9.81 -24.28
N ALA A 55 17.24 -9.27 -23.81
CA ALA A 55 17.59 -9.32 -22.40
C ALA A 55 16.75 -8.32 -21.59
N ASN A 56 16.04 -8.84 -20.57
CA ASN A 56 15.20 -8.04 -19.68
C ASN A 56 15.81 -7.96 -18.28
N ALA A 57 15.69 -6.80 -17.63
CA ALA A 57 16.05 -6.58 -16.24
C ALA A 57 14.90 -5.89 -15.51
N TYR A 58 14.61 -6.34 -14.29
CA TYR A 58 13.53 -5.81 -13.46
C TYR A 58 14.11 -5.32 -12.13
N LEU A 59 13.78 -4.10 -11.75
CA LEU A 59 14.10 -3.55 -10.43
C LEU A 59 13.00 -3.95 -9.45
N ASP A 60 13.38 -4.64 -8.38
CA ASP A 60 12.47 -4.95 -7.27
C ASP A 60 12.36 -3.75 -6.32
N PHE A 61 13.46 -3.39 -5.64
CA PHE A 61 13.49 -2.24 -4.75
C PHE A 61 14.86 -1.56 -4.65
N ILE A 62 14.84 -0.30 -4.19
CA ILE A 62 16.01 0.43 -3.71
C ILE A 62 15.73 0.79 -2.25
N LYS A 63 16.64 0.41 -1.35
CA LYS A 63 16.52 0.71 0.08
C LYS A 63 17.64 1.64 0.51
N ILE A 64 17.28 2.84 0.97
CA ILE A 64 18.22 3.81 1.55
C ILE A 64 17.92 3.90 3.04
N ILE A 65 18.93 3.69 3.86
CA ILE A 65 18.87 3.83 5.32
C ILE A 65 20.02 4.74 5.72
N GLY A 66 19.74 5.77 6.52
CA GLY A 66 20.77 6.69 6.96
C GLY A 66 20.29 7.59 8.08
N LYS A 67 21.25 8.23 8.74
CA LYS A 67 20.99 9.27 9.71
C LYS A 67 20.68 10.56 8.97
N ASN A 68 19.56 11.19 9.31
CA ASN A 68 19.19 12.50 8.79
C ASN A 68 19.09 13.50 9.95
N LEU A 69 19.36 14.77 9.66
CA LEU A 69 19.14 15.86 10.61
C LEU A 69 17.64 16.08 10.76
N LEU A 70 17.15 16.06 11.99
CA LEU A 70 15.74 16.32 12.27
C LEU A 70 15.51 17.85 12.30
N VAL A 71 14.81 18.35 11.29
CA VAL A 71 14.47 19.77 11.17
C VAL A 71 12.97 19.90 10.95
N CYS A 72 12.28 20.55 11.88
CA CYS A 72 10.88 20.87 11.68
C CYS A 72 10.75 22.02 10.66
N LYS A 73 10.12 21.71 9.52
CA LYS A 73 9.70 22.69 8.52
C LYS A 73 8.21 22.97 8.70
N ASN A 74 7.42 22.86 7.64
CA ASN A 74 5.97 23.04 7.68
C ASN A 74 5.19 21.72 7.65
N ASN A 75 5.89 20.58 7.65
CA ASN A 75 5.28 19.27 7.43
C ASN A 75 5.45 18.37 8.65
N GLN A 76 4.52 17.43 8.81
CA GLN A 76 4.61 16.34 9.75
C GLN A 76 5.53 15.25 9.20
N PHE A 77 6.27 14.56 10.07
CA PHE A 77 7.08 13.42 9.65
C PHE A 77 7.30 12.43 10.79
N TYR A 78 7.51 11.18 10.40
CA TYR A 78 7.87 10.09 11.30
C TYR A 78 9.39 9.97 11.37
N PHE A 79 9.91 9.60 12.54
CA PHE A 79 11.32 9.31 12.71
C PHE A 79 11.54 8.24 13.78
N ARG A 80 12.67 7.54 13.64
CA ARG A 80 13.18 6.54 14.58
C ARG A 80 14.69 6.50 14.44
N SER A 81 15.39 6.01 15.46
CA SER A 81 16.84 5.90 15.43
C SER A 81 17.29 4.47 15.73
N PHE A 82 17.99 3.85 14.79
CA PHE A 82 18.67 2.59 15.06
C PHE A 82 19.77 2.74 16.11
N LEU A 83 20.38 3.93 16.22
CA LEU A 83 21.34 4.23 17.28
C LEU A 83 20.69 4.16 18.67
N GLN A 84 19.41 4.53 18.81
CA GLN A 84 18.70 4.35 20.08
C GLN A 84 18.54 2.86 20.40
N SER A 85 18.13 2.07 19.41
CA SER A 85 17.95 0.62 19.59
C SER A 85 19.25 -0.11 19.93
N GLU A 86 20.38 0.36 19.40
CA GLU A 86 21.71 -0.25 19.58
C GLU A 86 22.46 0.32 20.80
N ALA A 87 22.04 1.47 21.33
CA ALA A 87 22.69 2.10 22.48
C ALA A 87 22.40 1.36 23.79
N THR A 88 23.42 1.22 24.64
CA THR A 88 23.28 0.74 26.02
C THR A 88 22.94 1.85 27.01
N THR A 89 23.18 3.10 26.63
CA THR A 89 22.93 4.30 27.43
C THR A 89 21.75 5.10 26.88
N ALA A 90 21.32 6.12 27.62
CA ALA A 90 20.31 7.04 27.13
C ALA A 90 20.80 7.81 25.89
N VAL A 91 19.88 8.08 24.97
CA VAL A 91 20.12 8.82 23.73
C VAL A 91 19.27 10.08 23.74
N THR A 92 19.88 11.19 23.38
CA THR A 92 19.21 12.49 23.27
C THR A 92 18.89 12.79 21.81
N TYR A 93 17.62 13.06 21.54
CA TYR A 93 17.18 13.60 20.25
C TYR A 93 17.25 15.12 20.29
N LYS A 94 17.73 15.72 19.19
CA LYS A 94 17.70 17.17 18.98
C LYS A 94 17.05 17.47 17.64
N ILE A 95 15.98 18.26 17.69
CA ILE A 95 15.18 18.64 16.52
C ILE A 95 15.22 20.16 16.40
N GLN A 96 15.60 20.65 15.23
CA GLN A 96 15.70 22.09 14.97
C GLN A 96 14.32 22.70 14.70
N ASN A 97 14.20 24.01 14.98
CA ASN A 97 13.00 24.84 14.81
C ASN A 97 11.82 24.39 15.70
N ALA A 98 12.02 24.37 17.02
CA ALA A 98 11.00 23.96 17.98
C ALA A 98 9.71 24.78 17.89
N THR A 99 9.79 26.05 17.47
CA THR A 99 8.64 26.94 17.29
C THR A 99 7.63 26.45 16.25
N ASN A 100 8.06 25.62 15.30
CA ASN A 100 7.19 25.01 14.30
C ASN A 100 6.64 23.64 14.75
N ILE A 101 7.11 23.12 15.88
CA ILE A 101 6.68 21.83 16.41
C ILE A 101 5.44 22.07 17.25
N PHE A 102 4.33 21.47 16.83
CA PHE A 102 3.12 21.47 17.63
C PHE A 102 3.27 20.49 18.80
N GLN A 103 3.52 19.22 18.48
CA GLN A 103 3.65 18.13 19.43
C GLN A 103 4.55 17.04 18.84
N ILE A 104 5.17 16.26 19.73
CA ILE A 104 5.85 15.03 19.37
C ILE A 104 5.22 13.90 20.17
N TRP A 105 4.87 12.82 19.48
CA TRP A 105 4.29 11.63 20.10
C TRP A 105 5.19 10.43 19.87
N GLU A 106 5.45 9.65 20.91
CA GLU A 106 5.93 8.29 20.76
C GLU A 106 4.74 7.39 20.42
N VAL A 107 4.84 6.69 19.29
CA VAL A 107 3.78 5.85 18.71
C VAL A 107 4.23 4.39 18.53
N SER A 108 5.26 3.98 19.26
CA SER A 108 5.75 2.58 19.29
C SER A 108 4.63 1.57 19.59
N GLU A 109 3.68 1.96 20.44
CA GLU A 109 2.45 1.22 20.71
C GLU A 109 1.24 2.01 20.16
N PHE A 110 0.56 1.45 19.15
CA PHE A 110 -0.51 2.15 18.44
C PHE A 110 -1.76 2.45 19.29
N LEU A 111 -1.96 1.73 20.40
CA LEU A 111 -3.09 1.93 21.32
C LEU A 111 -2.81 2.95 22.43
N THR A 112 -1.54 3.25 22.67
CA THR A 112 -1.06 3.96 23.87
C THR A 112 0.01 4.99 23.50
N PRO A 113 -0.30 5.96 22.60
CA PRO A 113 0.66 6.97 22.21
C PRO A 113 1.01 7.88 23.40
N LYS A 114 2.28 8.27 23.52
CA LYS A 114 2.77 9.11 24.63
C LYS A 114 3.25 10.46 24.12
N LEU A 115 2.79 11.53 24.76
CA LEU A 115 3.25 12.88 24.44
C LEU A 115 4.65 13.09 25.00
N ILE A 116 5.57 13.57 24.16
CA ILE A 116 6.94 13.90 24.54
C ILE A 116 7.02 15.39 24.87
N SER A 117 7.62 15.72 26.00
CA SER A 117 7.86 17.09 26.45
C SER A 117 9.23 17.59 25.98
N ASN A 118 9.34 18.89 25.72
CA ASN A 118 10.62 19.52 25.41
C ASN A 118 11.43 19.74 26.70
N GLU A 119 12.66 19.26 26.73
CA GLU A 119 13.62 19.43 27.83
C GLU A 119 14.51 20.68 27.64
N ALA A 120 14.47 21.34 26.47
CA ALA A 120 15.31 22.49 26.15
C ALA A 120 14.56 23.83 26.05
N THR A 121 15.31 24.92 26.20
CA THR A 121 14.85 26.31 26.04
C THR A 121 15.53 27.05 24.89
N ASP A 122 16.49 26.43 24.18
CA ASP A 122 17.39 27.05 23.20
C ASP A 122 16.82 27.12 21.76
N GLY A 123 15.49 27.13 21.61
CA GLY A 123 14.82 27.14 20.30
C GLY A 123 14.87 25.80 19.55
N ASN A 124 15.54 24.78 20.09
CA ASN A 124 15.47 23.40 19.64
C ASN A 124 14.53 22.60 20.55
N PHE A 125 13.99 21.51 19.99
CA PHE A 125 13.23 20.54 20.75
C PHE A 125 14.16 19.38 21.08
N VAL A 126 14.36 19.16 22.37
CA VAL A 126 15.29 18.16 22.89
C VAL A 126 14.54 17.26 23.85
N PHE A 127 14.79 15.96 23.74
CA PHE A 127 14.28 15.00 24.71
C PHE A 127 15.21 13.79 24.81
N THR A 128 15.25 13.17 25.98
CA THR A 128 16.16 12.07 26.28
C THR A 128 15.39 10.80 26.52
N VAL A 129 15.81 9.71 25.88
CA VAL A 129 15.14 8.40 25.97
C VAL A 129 16.15 7.30 26.26
N LYS A 130 15.68 6.23 26.89
CA LYS A 130 16.50 5.07 27.17
C LYS A 130 16.90 4.38 25.86
N GLY A 131 18.17 3.98 25.75
CA GLY A 131 18.64 3.11 24.68
C GLY A 131 18.20 1.65 24.87
N GLY A 132 18.42 0.83 23.84
CA GLY A 132 18.15 -0.60 23.84
C GLY A 132 16.77 -1.00 23.32
N THR A 133 15.92 -0.02 23.01
CA THR A 133 14.60 -0.25 22.40
C THR A 133 14.43 0.67 21.20
N LEU A 134 13.96 0.11 20.08
CA LEU A 134 13.56 0.90 18.92
C LEU A 134 12.18 1.53 19.18
N CYS A 135 12.17 2.83 19.42
CA CYS A 135 10.95 3.61 19.53
C CYS A 135 10.66 4.35 18.22
N GLU A 136 9.37 4.51 17.92
CA GLU A 136 8.91 5.28 16.77
C GLU A 136 8.23 6.57 17.23
N TYR A 137 8.53 7.67 16.55
CA TYR A 137 8.03 8.99 16.89
C TYR A 137 7.37 9.65 15.69
N VAL A 138 6.34 10.44 15.96
CA VAL A 138 5.72 11.33 14.98
C VAL A 138 5.82 12.76 15.47
N LEU A 139 6.30 13.64 14.60
CA LEU A 139 6.30 15.07 14.81
C LEU A 139 5.10 15.67 14.10
N LEU A 140 4.31 16.46 14.83
CA LEU A 140 3.14 17.16 14.32
C LEU A 140 3.45 18.66 14.15
N ASN A 141 2.93 19.22 13.07
CA ASN A 141 2.93 20.66 12.77
C ASN A 141 1.47 21.07 12.52
N MET A 142 1.05 22.19 13.13
CA MET A 142 -0.33 22.69 13.01
C MET A 142 -0.77 22.99 11.57
N ARG A 143 0.17 23.27 10.67
CA ARG A 143 -0.10 23.64 9.28
C ARG A 143 -0.30 22.45 8.34
N ASP A 144 -0.05 21.23 8.81
CA ASP A 144 -0.04 20.02 7.99
C ASP A 144 -0.88 18.90 8.64
N PHE A 145 -2.03 19.25 9.20
CA PHE A 145 -2.98 18.24 9.61
C PHE A 145 -3.61 17.58 8.39
N TYR A 146 -3.73 16.25 8.44
CA TYR A 146 -4.41 15.50 7.39
C TYR A 146 -5.88 15.94 7.30
N ASN A 147 -6.27 16.39 6.12
CA ASN A 147 -7.65 16.66 5.80
C ASN A 147 -8.39 15.35 5.55
N LEU A 148 -9.63 15.26 6.05
CA LEU A 148 -10.52 14.16 5.71
C LEU A 148 -10.82 14.21 4.21
N LYS A 149 -10.43 13.15 3.49
CA LYS A 149 -10.89 12.94 2.12
C LYS A 149 -12.25 12.27 2.15
N ILE A 150 -13.29 13.03 1.89
CA ILE A 150 -14.61 12.47 1.65
C ILE A 150 -14.57 11.81 0.27
N VAL A 151 -14.81 10.50 0.20
CA VAL A 151 -14.97 9.81 -1.08
C VAL A 151 -16.27 10.31 -1.71
N GLU A 152 -16.16 11.04 -2.83
CA GLU A 152 -17.33 11.42 -3.62
C GLU A 152 -18.14 10.16 -3.96
N ASN A 153 -19.45 10.18 -3.68
CA ASN A 153 -20.37 9.04 -3.81
C ASN A 153 -20.33 7.96 -2.70
N ALA A 154 -19.97 8.31 -1.47
CA ALA A 154 -20.14 7.42 -0.30
C ALA A 154 -21.60 6.96 -0.05
N LYS A 155 -22.59 7.62 -0.65
CA LYS A 155 -23.98 7.17 -0.68
C LYS A 155 -24.22 6.31 -1.93
N PHE A 156 -24.18 5.00 -1.78
CA PHE A 156 -24.72 4.08 -2.79
C PHE A 156 -26.18 3.78 -2.48
N MET A 157 -27.04 3.77 -3.50
CA MET A 157 -28.42 3.32 -3.34
C MET A 157 -28.44 1.83 -2.98
N HIS A 158 -29.39 1.43 -2.13
CA HIS A 158 -29.62 0.03 -1.81
C HIS A 158 -30.09 -0.73 -3.07
N GLN A 159 -29.37 -1.78 -3.48
CA GLN A 159 -29.60 -2.47 -4.76
C GLN A 159 -30.57 -3.66 -4.64
N ASN A 160 -31.03 -3.98 -3.42
CA ASN A 160 -31.89 -5.12 -3.10
C ASN A 160 -31.41 -6.47 -3.70
N LEU A 161 -30.11 -6.66 -3.90
CA LEU A 161 -29.55 -7.89 -4.47
C LEU A 161 -29.78 -9.12 -3.58
N ARG A 162 -29.99 -8.92 -2.27
CA ARG A 162 -30.32 -10.01 -1.33
C ARG A 162 -31.72 -10.60 -1.51
N THR A 163 -32.62 -9.90 -2.20
CA THR A 163 -34.00 -10.37 -2.46
C THR A 163 -34.12 -11.15 -3.76
N LEU A 164 -33.04 -11.20 -4.56
CA LEU A 164 -32.99 -12.01 -5.77
C LEU A 164 -33.11 -13.49 -5.42
N LYS A 165 -33.98 -14.18 -6.14
CA LYS A 165 -34.30 -15.61 -5.97
C LYS A 165 -34.60 -16.26 -7.32
N ALA A 166 -34.53 -17.58 -7.36
CA ALA A 166 -34.90 -18.42 -8.49
C ALA A 166 -34.21 -17.99 -9.80
N ILE A 167 -32.88 -17.82 -9.73
CA ILE A 167 -32.02 -17.50 -10.88
C ILE A 167 -31.32 -18.78 -11.32
N ASN A 168 -31.52 -19.18 -12.58
CA ASN A 168 -30.85 -20.36 -13.15
C ASN A 168 -29.57 -20.00 -13.92
N TYR A 169 -29.46 -18.75 -14.38
CA TYR A 169 -28.32 -18.28 -15.14
C TYR A 169 -27.92 -16.86 -14.72
N LEU A 170 -26.79 -16.73 -14.03
CA LEU A 170 -26.26 -15.46 -13.56
C LEU A 170 -25.04 -15.05 -14.40
N VAL A 171 -25.07 -13.84 -14.95
CA VAL A 171 -23.92 -13.23 -15.61
C VAL A 171 -23.46 -12.02 -14.79
N VAL A 172 -22.24 -12.08 -14.26
CA VAL A 172 -21.61 -10.96 -13.54
C VAL A 172 -20.59 -10.30 -14.46
N THR A 173 -20.73 -8.99 -14.68
CA THR A 173 -19.95 -8.28 -15.71
C THR A 173 -19.57 -6.85 -15.30
N THR A 174 -18.74 -6.21 -16.11
CA THR A 174 -18.40 -4.78 -16.01
C THR A 174 -19.36 -3.93 -16.85
N ALA A 175 -19.35 -2.61 -16.65
CA ALA A 175 -20.21 -1.70 -17.41
C ALA A 175 -19.96 -1.77 -18.92
N GLU A 176 -18.69 -1.93 -19.32
CA GLU A 176 -18.25 -2.03 -20.71
C GLU A 176 -18.87 -3.22 -21.46
N LEU A 177 -19.09 -4.33 -20.77
CA LEU A 177 -19.59 -5.56 -21.35
C LEU A 177 -21.06 -5.83 -21.04
N PHE A 178 -21.75 -4.89 -20.36
CA PHE A 178 -23.12 -5.09 -19.90
C PHE A 178 -24.09 -5.38 -21.05
N ALA A 179 -24.00 -4.62 -22.15
CA ALA A 179 -24.88 -4.81 -23.31
C ALA A 179 -24.72 -6.20 -23.95
N GLN A 180 -23.49 -6.71 -24.02
CA GLN A 180 -23.23 -8.04 -24.61
C GLN A 180 -23.68 -9.16 -23.66
N ALA A 181 -23.46 -8.97 -22.35
CA ALA A 181 -23.95 -9.89 -21.33
C ALA A 181 -25.49 -9.98 -21.34
N GLN A 182 -26.18 -8.87 -21.53
CA GLN A 182 -27.64 -8.85 -21.66
C GLN A 182 -28.11 -9.64 -22.88
N LYS A 183 -27.52 -9.42 -24.05
CA LYS A 183 -27.82 -10.21 -25.26
C LYS A 183 -27.64 -11.72 -25.04
N LEU A 184 -26.58 -12.12 -24.34
CA LEU A 184 -26.32 -13.52 -24.00
C LEU A 184 -27.39 -14.09 -23.06
N ALA A 185 -27.78 -13.33 -22.03
CA ALA A 185 -28.82 -13.72 -21.09
C ALA A 185 -30.19 -13.87 -21.79
N ASP A 186 -30.55 -12.92 -22.66
CA ASP A 186 -31.80 -12.94 -23.42
C ASP A 186 -31.85 -14.16 -24.35
N TYR A 187 -30.73 -14.47 -25.03
CA TYR A 187 -30.61 -15.67 -25.85
C TYR A 187 -30.86 -16.95 -25.03
N ARG A 188 -30.27 -17.05 -23.84
CA ARG A 188 -30.44 -18.22 -22.96
C ARG A 188 -31.85 -18.34 -22.41
N GLN A 189 -32.50 -17.22 -22.12
CA GLN A 189 -33.89 -17.19 -21.71
C GLN A 189 -34.82 -17.67 -22.83
N ASN A 190 -34.64 -17.19 -24.06
CA ASN A 190 -35.51 -17.51 -25.18
C ASN A 190 -35.31 -18.93 -25.75
N ASN A 191 -34.07 -19.43 -25.77
CA ASN A 191 -33.75 -20.72 -26.41
C ASN A 191 -33.66 -21.88 -25.41
N SER A 192 -33.37 -21.60 -24.15
CA SER A 192 -33.18 -22.64 -23.12
C SER A 192 -34.15 -22.51 -21.95
N GLY A 193 -35.06 -21.52 -21.96
CA GLY A 193 -36.03 -21.30 -20.90
C GLY A 193 -35.44 -20.88 -19.55
N LEU A 194 -34.14 -20.51 -19.51
CA LEU A 194 -33.44 -20.23 -18.26
C LEU A 194 -33.82 -18.86 -17.71
N ARG A 195 -34.17 -18.81 -16.42
CA ARG A 195 -34.37 -17.55 -15.69
C ARG A 195 -33.02 -16.87 -15.50
N SER A 196 -32.73 -15.91 -16.39
CA SER A 196 -31.41 -15.29 -16.52
C SER A 196 -31.37 -13.93 -15.84
N LYS A 197 -30.24 -13.58 -15.21
CA LYS A 197 -30.00 -12.27 -14.60
C LYS A 197 -28.59 -11.77 -14.90
N VAL A 198 -28.48 -10.52 -15.34
CA VAL A 198 -27.20 -9.83 -15.53
C VAL A 198 -27.01 -8.82 -14.40
N LEU A 199 -25.85 -8.86 -13.74
CA LEU A 199 -25.49 -7.92 -12.68
C LEU A 199 -24.13 -7.29 -12.96
N LEU A 200 -24.03 -5.99 -12.65
CA LEU A 200 -22.75 -5.30 -12.63
C LEU A 200 -21.99 -5.66 -11.36
N LEU A 201 -20.71 -6.00 -11.51
CA LEU A 201 -19.82 -6.35 -10.39
C LEU A 201 -19.79 -5.24 -9.32
N LYS A 202 -19.84 -3.97 -9.74
CA LYS A 202 -19.89 -2.81 -8.83
C LYS A 202 -21.11 -2.84 -7.88
N LEU A 203 -22.26 -3.34 -8.33
CA LEU A 203 -23.47 -3.37 -7.50
C LEU A 203 -23.35 -4.43 -6.40
N ILE A 204 -22.72 -5.56 -6.70
CA ILE A 204 -22.41 -6.60 -5.71
C ILE A 204 -21.47 -6.04 -4.64
N TYR A 205 -20.42 -5.30 -5.05
CA TYR A 205 -19.52 -4.61 -4.11
C TYR A 205 -20.21 -3.58 -3.23
N ASN A 206 -21.12 -2.78 -3.78
CA ASN A 206 -21.82 -1.78 -3.00
C ASN A 206 -22.71 -2.42 -1.91
N GLU A 207 -23.51 -3.42 -2.24
CA GLU A 207 -24.50 -3.96 -1.28
C GLU A 207 -23.92 -4.96 -0.28
N PHE A 208 -22.96 -5.78 -0.71
CA PHE A 208 -22.39 -6.80 0.17
C PHE A 208 -21.08 -6.35 0.84
N PHE A 209 -20.41 -5.32 0.31
CA PHE A 209 -19.03 -4.98 0.70
C PHE A 209 -18.77 -3.48 0.87
N TRP A 210 -19.83 -2.66 0.97
CA TRP A 210 -19.73 -1.20 1.15
C TRP A 210 -18.77 -0.53 0.15
N GLY A 211 -18.67 -1.09 -1.07
CA GLY A 211 -17.84 -0.59 -2.16
C GLY A 211 -16.43 -1.19 -2.25
N SER A 212 -16.01 -2.05 -1.33
CA SER A 212 -14.69 -2.71 -1.38
C SER A 212 -14.62 -3.80 -2.47
N LYS A 213 -13.52 -3.84 -3.22
CA LYS A 213 -13.28 -4.82 -4.29
C LYS A 213 -12.56 -6.06 -3.74
N ASP A 214 -13.28 -7.15 -3.58
CA ASP A 214 -12.73 -8.43 -3.12
C ASP A 214 -13.40 -9.60 -3.89
N ILE A 215 -12.63 -10.61 -4.28
CA ILE A 215 -13.12 -11.78 -5.03
C ILE A 215 -13.81 -12.82 -4.14
N ILE A 216 -13.38 -12.97 -2.88
CA ILE A 216 -13.97 -13.89 -1.88
C ILE A 216 -15.45 -13.56 -1.67
N ARG A 217 -15.78 -12.32 -1.95
CA ARG A 217 -16.99 -11.62 -1.67
C ARG A 217 -18.04 -11.79 -2.78
N THR A 218 -17.61 -11.86 -4.04
CA THR A 218 -18.45 -12.37 -5.15
C THR A 218 -18.88 -13.82 -4.88
N ARG A 219 -18.00 -14.67 -4.34
CA ARG A 219 -18.35 -16.04 -3.92
C ARG A 219 -19.39 -16.03 -2.80
N ASP A 220 -19.27 -15.15 -1.80
CA ASP A 220 -20.24 -15.08 -0.70
C ASP A 220 -21.63 -14.62 -1.20
N PHE A 221 -21.70 -13.70 -2.16
CA PHE A 221 -22.97 -13.34 -2.83
C PHE A 221 -23.59 -14.53 -3.57
N ILE A 222 -22.80 -15.26 -4.37
CA ILE A 222 -23.29 -16.45 -5.08
C ILE A 222 -23.77 -17.51 -4.08
N ARG A 223 -23.05 -17.73 -2.98
CA ARG A 223 -23.48 -18.63 -1.90
C ARG A 223 -24.83 -18.19 -1.32
N HIS A 224 -25.04 -16.91 -1.06
CA HIS A 224 -26.32 -16.37 -0.56
C HIS A 224 -27.47 -16.72 -1.49
N LEU A 225 -27.30 -16.56 -2.81
CA LEU A 225 -28.32 -16.93 -3.80
C LEU A 225 -28.63 -18.44 -3.76
N CYS A 226 -27.60 -19.30 -3.74
CA CYS A 226 -27.81 -20.75 -3.74
C CYS A 226 -28.48 -21.25 -2.45
N VAL A 227 -28.09 -20.73 -1.28
CA VAL A 227 -28.67 -21.13 0.01
C VAL A 227 -30.12 -20.64 0.13
N ALA A 228 -30.40 -19.42 -0.34
CA ALA A 228 -31.76 -18.87 -0.32
C ALA A 228 -32.74 -19.72 -1.16
N ASP A 229 -32.30 -20.21 -2.32
CA ASP A 229 -33.11 -21.06 -3.19
C ASP A 229 -33.28 -22.49 -2.61
N ALA A 230 -32.29 -23.03 -1.91
CA ALA A 230 -32.35 -24.37 -1.29
C ALA A 230 -33.40 -24.46 -0.16
N VAL A 231 -33.53 -23.42 0.67
CA VAL A 231 -34.51 -23.35 1.77
C VAL A 231 -35.96 -23.31 1.26
N GLU A 232 -36.18 -22.87 0.02
CA GLU A 232 -37.51 -22.80 -0.58
C GLU A 232 -37.92 -24.13 -1.23
N ALA A 233 -36.95 -24.91 -1.73
CA ALA A 233 -37.17 -26.26 -2.25
C ALA A 233 -37.53 -27.29 -1.16
N GLU A 234 -37.07 -27.11 0.08
CA GLU A 234 -37.43 -27.96 1.23
C GLU A 234 -38.83 -27.64 1.82
N LYS A 235 -39.48 -26.55 1.37
CA LYS A 235 -40.80 -26.12 1.86
C LYS A 235 -41.96 -26.54 0.94
N LEU A 236 -41.67 -27.20 -0.19
CA LEU A 236 -42.64 -27.77 -1.14
C LEU A 236 -42.70 -29.29 -0.98
#